data_AF-A0A1E5LEL9-F1
#
_entry.id   AF-A0A1E5LEL9-F1
#
_cell.length_a   1.000
_cell.length_b   1.000
_cell.length_c   1.000
_cell.angle_alpha   90.00
_cell.angle_beta   90.00
_cell.angle_gamma   90.00
#
_symmetry.space_group_name_H-M   'P 1'
#
loop_
_entity.id
_entity.type
_entity.pdbx_description
1 polymer ?
#
loop_
_entity_poly.entity_id
_entity_poly.type
_entity_poly.pdbx_seq_one_letter_code
_entity_poly.pdbx_strand_id
1 'polypeptide(L)'
;MWLILGLIAIVVTFINLYMYFTGKDYKLAMALGLSFTALTLNAEHSLVSNWVKAEDWGALLDVVPTMDRALWFLTIVSILLNITPILLELKNRLSLKNQ
;
A
#
# COMPACT_ATOMS: atom_id res chain seq x y z
N MET A 1 8.49 11.55 7.54
CA MET A 1 9.08 10.25 7.16
C MET A 1 8.06 9.24 6.60
N TRP A 2 6.76 9.54 6.56
CA TRP A 2 5.75 8.66 5.95
C TRP A 2 5.89 8.59 4.41
N LEU A 3 6.20 9.71 3.74
CA LEU A 3 6.40 9.75 2.28
C LEU A 3 7.49 8.78 1.79
N ILE A 4 8.56 8.59 2.57
CA ILE A 4 9.64 7.65 2.23
C ILE A 4 9.13 6.22 2.30
N LEU A 5 8.36 5.88 3.35
CA LEU A 5 7.73 4.56 3.48
C LEU A 5 6.74 4.31 2.33
N GLY A 6 5.99 5.34 1.93
CA GLY A 6 5.06 5.26 0.80
C GLY A 6 5.78 5.02 -0.52
N LEU A 7 6.91 5.70 -0.75
CA LEU A 7 7.74 5.48 -1.94
C LEU A 7 8.32 4.06 -1.98
N ILE A 8 8.80 3.56 -0.84
CA ILE A 8 9.26 2.17 -0.72
C ILE A 8 8.12 1.20 -1.03
N ALA A 9 6.91 1.44 -0.49
CA ALA A 9 5.73 0.62 -0.77
C ALA A 9 5.44 0.55 -2.28
N ILE A 10 5.53 1.68 -3.00
CA ILE A 10 5.32 1.74 -4.45
C ILE A 10 6.38 0.90 -5.18
N VAL A 11 7.66 1.11 -4.89
CA VAL A 11 8.77 0.38 -5.53
C VAL A 11 8.62 -1.13 -5.30
N VAL A 12 8.35 -1.54 -4.07
CA VAL A 12 8.17 -2.96 -3.72
C VAL A 12 6.93 -3.56 -4.40
N THR A 13 5.85 -2.78 -4.56
CA THR A 13 4.66 -3.21 -5.32
C THR A 13 4.97 -3.48 -6.79
N PHE A 14 5.78 -2.63 -7.43
CA PHE A 14 6.24 -2.89 -8.79
C PHE A 14 7.13 -4.13 -8.89
N ILE A 15 8.01 -4.35 -7.90
CA ILE A 15 8.82 -5.56 -7.81
C ILE A 15 7.94 -6.81 -7.69
N ASN A 16 6.91 -6.78 -6.83
CA ASN A 16 5.93 -7.85 -6.69
C ASN A 16 5.30 -8.23 -8.05
N LEU A 17 4.76 -7.23 -8.77
CA LEU A 17 4.16 -7.44 -10.09
C LEU A 17 5.17 -7.99 -11.11
N TYR A 18 6.39 -7.43 -11.15
CA TYR A 18 7.44 -7.90 -12.04
C TYR A 18 7.85 -9.35 -11.76
N MET A 19 7.97 -9.74 -10.48
CA MET A 19 8.28 -11.11 -10.08
C MET A 19 7.19 -12.08 -10.55
N TYR A 20 5.92 -11.71 -10.40
CA TYR A 20 4.81 -12.52 -10.91
C TYR A 20 4.90 -12.75 -12.42
N PHE A 21 5.07 -11.68 -13.22
CA PHE A 21 5.14 -11.81 -14.68
C PHE A 21 6.39 -12.55 -15.19
N THR A 22 7.46 -12.61 -14.37
CA THR A 22 8.67 -13.37 -14.68
C THR A 22 8.67 -14.79 -14.10
N GLY A 23 7.56 -15.23 -13.52
CA GLY A 23 7.40 -16.58 -12.94
C GLY A 23 8.21 -16.80 -11.65
N LYS A 24 8.68 -15.73 -11.00
CA LYS A 24 9.40 -15.77 -9.71
C LYS A 24 8.42 -15.72 -8.54
N ASP A 25 8.86 -16.18 -7.37
CA ASP A 25 8.03 -16.11 -6.15
C ASP A 25 7.86 -14.65 -5.67
N TYR A 26 6.67 -14.11 -5.87
CA TYR A 26 6.33 -12.73 -5.58
C TYR A 26 5.81 -12.51 -4.13
N LYS A 27 5.53 -13.57 -3.37
CA LYS A 27 4.78 -13.49 -2.10
C LYS A 27 5.49 -12.65 -1.04
N LEU A 28 6.81 -12.73 -0.97
CA LEU A 28 7.60 -11.90 -0.03
C LEU A 28 7.53 -10.43 -0.42
N ALA A 29 7.70 -10.11 -1.71
CA ALA A 29 7.58 -8.74 -2.20
C ALA A 29 6.17 -8.19 -1.97
N MET A 30 5.13 -8.99 -2.18
CA MET A 30 3.75 -8.65 -1.84
C MET A 30 3.58 -8.31 -0.35
N ALA A 31 4.06 -9.19 0.54
CA ALA A 31 3.96 -8.98 1.99
C ALA A 31 4.70 -7.70 2.42
N LEU A 32 5.87 -7.44 1.84
CA LEU A 32 6.62 -6.21 2.09
C LEU A 32 5.87 -4.97 1.57
N GLY A 33 5.29 -5.02 0.36
CA GLY A 33 4.53 -3.91 -0.22
C GLY A 33 3.34 -3.49 0.65
N LEU A 34 2.57 -4.47 1.12
CA LEU A 34 1.47 -4.24 2.06
C LEU A 34 1.98 -3.76 3.43
N SER A 35 3.08 -4.30 3.93
CA SER A 35 3.67 -3.89 5.21
C SER A 35 4.16 -2.44 5.18
N PHE A 36 4.84 -2.00 4.11
CA PHE A 36 5.24 -0.60 3.95
C PHE A 36 4.04 0.32 3.75
N THR A 37 2.97 -0.13 3.10
CA THR A 37 1.71 0.62 3.04
C THR A 37 1.14 0.84 4.44
N ALA A 38 1.06 -0.20 5.27
CA ALA A 38 0.60 -0.09 6.65
C ALA A 38 1.51 0.81 7.52
N LEU A 39 2.84 0.68 7.38
CA LEU A 39 3.80 1.54 8.08
C LEU A 39 3.67 3.01 7.65
N THR A 40 3.31 3.28 6.39
CA THR A 40 3.04 4.63 5.90
C THR A 40 1.85 5.25 6.62
N LEU A 41 0.74 4.51 6.73
CA LEU A 41 -0.45 4.94 7.45
C LEU A 41 -0.17 5.14 8.96
N ASN A 42 0.57 4.24 9.60
CA ASN A 42 0.95 4.41 11.01
C ASN A 42 1.85 5.64 11.23
N ALA A 43 2.76 5.92 10.30
CA ALA A 43 3.65 7.07 10.37
C ALA A 43 2.88 8.39 10.14
N GLU A 44 1.89 8.39 9.27
CA GLU A 44 0.99 9.54 9.09
C GLU A 44 0.05 9.72 10.29
N HIS A 45 -0.55 8.66 10.81
CA HIS A 45 -1.36 8.75 12.04
C HIS A 45 -0.55 9.32 13.21
N SER A 46 0.73 8.95 13.31
CA SER A 46 1.64 9.53 14.31
C SER A 46 1.90 11.02 14.07
N LEU A 47 1.96 11.47 12.82
CA LEU A 47 2.06 12.89 12.47
C LEU A 47 0.82 13.67 12.91
N VAL A 48 -0.38 13.16 12.58
CA VAL A 48 -1.65 13.78 13.00
C VAL A 48 -1.77 13.82 14.51
N SER A 49 -1.39 12.73 15.21
CA SER A 49 -1.37 12.70 16.68
C SER A 49 -0.44 13.77 17.27
N ASN A 50 0.69 14.05 16.63
CA ASN A 50 1.60 15.10 17.09
C ASN A 50 1.01 16.50 16.87
N TRP A 51 0.28 16.74 15.78
CA TRP A 51 -0.45 18.01 15.59
C TRP A 51 -1.54 18.21 16.64
N VAL A 52 -2.27 17.16 17.00
CA VAL A 52 -3.26 17.23 18.10
C VAL A 52 -2.58 17.58 19.42
N LYS A 53 -1.46 16.92 19.77
CA LYS A 53 -0.71 17.20 21.00
C LYS A 53 -0.12 18.61 21.05
N ALA A 54 0.22 19.17 19.90
CA ALA A 54 0.73 20.52 19.76
C ALA A 54 -0.39 21.57 19.62
N GLU A 55 -1.67 21.16 19.66
CA GLU A 55 -2.85 22.02 19.44
C GLU A 55 -2.80 22.77 18.09
N ASP A 56 -2.18 22.17 17.08
CA ASP A 56 -2.05 22.74 15.74
C ASP A 56 -3.32 22.49 14.91
N TRP A 57 -4.41 23.14 15.33
CA TRP A 57 -5.71 23.05 14.68
C TRP A 57 -5.68 23.56 13.24
N GLY A 58 -4.79 24.51 12.95
CA GLY A 58 -4.57 25.04 11.61
C GLY A 58 -4.08 23.95 10.66
N ALA A 59 -3.01 23.23 11.02
CA ALA A 59 -2.52 22.12 10.21
C ALA A 59 -3.56 20.99 10.07
N LEU A 60 -4.32 20.71 11.13
CA LEU A 60 -5.40 19.72 11.09
C LEU A 60 -6.49 20.10 10.09
N LEU A 61 -6.89 21.37 10.02
CA LEU A 61 -7.95 21.83 9.12
C LEU A 61 -7.47 21.98 7.67
N ASP A 62 -6.23 22.42 7.45
CA ASP A 62 -5.69 22.71 6.12
C ASP A 62 -5.15 21.45 5.41
N VAL A 63 -4.48 20.56 6.15
CA VAL A 63 -3.72 19.44 5.55
C VAL A 63 -4.48 18.11 5.60
N VAL A 64 -5.02 17.74 6.76
CA VAL A 64 -5.57 16.39 7.01
C VAL A 64 -6.71 16.02 6.03
N PRO A 65 -7.68 16.88 5.71
CA PRO A 65 -8.81 16.49 4.85
C PRO A 65 -8.39 16.09 3.43
N THR A 66 -7.35 16.72 2.89
CA THR A 66 -6.83 16.40 1.56
C THR A 66 -5.91 15.18 1.62
N MET A 67 -5.07 15.11 2.67
CA MET A 67 -4.15 13.99 2.88
C MET A 67 -4.89 12.67 3.11
N ASP A 68 -5.94 12.65 3.94
CA ASP A 68 -6.77 11.47 4.23
C ASP A 68 -7.39 10.89 2.96
N ARG A 69 -8.02 11.73 2.14
CA ARG A 69 -8.61 11.32 0.86
C ARG A 69 -7.59 10.70 -0.09
N ALA A 70 -6.40 11.29 -0.17
CA ALA A 70 -5.32 10.76 -0.99
C ALA A 70 -4.81 9.42 -0.47
N LEU A 71 -4.62 9.28 0.85
CA LEU A 71 -4.14 8.04 1.48
C LEU A 71 -5.16 6.90 1.36
N TRP A 72 -6.45 7.18 1.48
CA TRP A 72 -7.50 6.19 1.21
C TRP A 72 -7.41 5.64 -0.20
N PHE A 73 -7.35 6.53 -1.19
CA PHE A 73 -7.24 6.14 -2.59
C PHE A 73 -5.96 5.31 -2.84
N LEU A 74 -4.81 5.78 -2.37
CA LEU A 74 -3.53 5.09 -2.54
C LEU A 74 -3.49 3.73 -1.83
N THR A 75 -4.12 3.62 -0.65
CA THR A 75 -4.19 2.36 0.10
C THR A 75 -5.03 1.33 -0.66
N ILE A 76 -6.19 1.72 -1.19
CA ILE A 76 -7.03 0.85 -2.01
C ILE A 76 -6.24 0.37 -3.23
N VAL A 77 -5.58 1.28 -3.95
CA VAL A 77 -4.74 0.94 -5.10
C VAL A 77 -3.62 -0.02 -4.71
N SER A 78 -2.91 0.25 -3.60
CA SER A 78 -1.83 -0.61 -3.12
C SER A 78 -2.30 -2.02 -2.80
N ILE A 79 -3.44 -2.17 -2.12
CA ILE A 79 -4.04 -3.46 -1.79
C ILE A 79 -4.40 -4.21 -3.08
N LEU A 80 -5.10 -3.55 -4.01
CA LEU A 80 -5.51 -4.16 -5.27
C LEU A 80 -4.31 -4.64 -6.08
N LEU A 81 -3.29 -3.79 -6.25
CA LEU A 81 -2.09 -4.15 -7.00
C LEU A 81 -1.32 -5.28 -6.33
N ASN A 82 -1.14 -5.25 -5.01
CA ASN A 82 -0.36 -6.30 -4.34
C ASN A 82 -1.07 -7.66 -4.33
N ILE A 83 -2.40 -7.69 -4.26
CA ILE A 83 -3.18 -8.93 -4.26
C ILE A 83 -3.41 -9.47 -5.69
N THR A 84 -3.27 -8.64 -6.72
CA THR A 84 -3.50 -9.02 -8.13
C THR A 84 -2.79 -10.32 -8.54
N PRO A 85 -1.48 -10.52 -8.27
CA PRO A 85 -0.79 -11.78 -8.57
C PRO A 85 -1.48 -13.04 -8.01
N ILE A 86 -1.99 -12.99 -6.77
CA ILE A 86 -2.71 -14.12 -6.14
C ILE A 86 -4.02 -14.39 -6.89
N LEU A 87 -4.77 -13.34 -7.23
CA LEU A 87 -6.05 -13.49 -7.93
C LEU A 87 -5.86 -14.09 -9.32
N LEU A 88 -4.80 -13.67 -10.03
CA LEU A 88 -4.46 -14.23 -11.33
C LEU A 88 -3.99 -15.68 -11.21
N GLU A 89 -3.18 -16.01 -10.21
CA GLU A 89 -2.76 -17.39 -9.93
C GLU A 89 -3.97 -18.31 -9.65
N LEU A 90 -4.92 -17.84 -8.82
CA LEU A 90 -6.14 -18.58 -8.50
C LEU A 90 -7.01 -18.80 -9.75
N LYS A 91 -7.22 -17.75 -10.55
CA LYS A 91 -7.99 -17.82 -11.80
C LYS A 91 -7.39 -18.86 -12.77
N ASN A 92 -6.07 -18.86 -12.91
CA ASN A 92 -5.37 -19.81 -13.80
C ASN A 92 -5.51 -21.25 -13.31
N ARG A 93 -5.38 -21.49 -12.00
CA ARG A 93 -5.60 -22.83 -11.41
C ARG A 93 -7.02 -23.35 -11.62
N LEU A 94 -8.03 -22.49 -11.48
CA LEU A 94 -9.43 -22.87 -11.71
C LEU A 94 -9.70 -23.16 -13.19
N SER A 95 -9.11 -22.39 -14.11
CA SER A 95 -9.22 -22.64 -15.55
C SER A 95 -8.64 -24.00 -15.95
N LEU A 96 -7.52 -24.42 -15.36
CA LEU A 96 -6.89 -25.70 -15.64
C LEU A 96 -7.67 -26.90 -15.08
N LYS A 97 -8.45 -26.71 -14.01
CA LYS A 97 -9.25 -27.78 -13.40
C LYS A 97 -10.54 -28.08 -14.19
N ASN A 98 -11.00 -27.13 -15.01
CA ASN A 98 -12.24 -27.23 -15.78
C ASN A 98 -12.02 -27.71 -17.23
N GLN A 99 -10.78 -28.02 -17.62
CA GLN A 99 -10.41 -28.65 -18.88
C GLN A 99 -10.14 -30.14 -18.66
#